data_AF-A0A9X2YF00-F1
#
_entry.id   AF-A0A9X2YF00-F1
#
_cell.length_a   1.000
_cell.length_b   1.000
_cell.length_c   1.000
_cell.angle_alpha   90.00
_cell.angle_beta   90.00
_cell.angle_gamma   90.00
#
_symmetry.space_group_name_H-M   'P 1'
#
loop_
_entity.id
_entity.type
_entity.pdbx_description
1 polymer ?
#
loop_
_entity_poly.entity_id
_entity_poly.type
_entity_poly.pdbx_seq_one_letter_code
_entity_poly.pdbx_strand_id
1 'polypeptide(L)'
;MTDTPDVDRLARSMLLLHGHDDEGHEHGHPGTDGGTPGSWRKAPDFADDPDRAAAVRESTQRDRERYLTSGLASVDCRFCHVAVRVKKLGPAHTSVQWTSDATARCAHFAEIRSAGGDPARERSCPRLADSIRHAVAEGCLEEYSSAPSPGDG
;
A
#
# COMPACT_ATOMS: atom_id res chain seq x y z
N MET A 1 -27.03 31.26 -29.62
CA MET A 1 -25.59 31.31 -29.94
C MET A 1 -24.86 31.09 -28.63
N THR A 2 -24.26 29.93 -28.45
CA THR A 2 -23.62 29.51 -27.20
C THR A 2 -22.31 30.28 -27.06
N ASP A 3 -22.32 31.31 -26.22
CA ASP A 3 -21.13 32.08 -25.87
C ASP A 3 -20.15 31.15 -25.15
N THR A 4 -19.09 30.77 -25.85
CA THR A 4 -18.05 29.90 -25.28
C THR A 4 -17.16 30.82 -24.47
N PRO A 5 -17.04 30.64 -23.14
CA PRO A 5 -16.28 31.56 -22.32
C PRO A 5 -14.82 31.59 -22.78
N ASP A 6 -14.32 32.80 -22.98
CA ASP A 6 -12.94 33.07 -23.39
C ASP A 6 -11.95 32.44 -22.41
N VAL A 7 -11.24 31.41 -22.89
CA VAL A 7 -10.29 30.60 -22.12
C VAL A 7 -9.18 31.47 -21.54
N ASP A 8 -8.76 32.51 -22.25
CA ASP A 8 -7.71 33.42 -21.79
C ASP A 8 -8.19 34.31 -20.64
N ARG A 9 -9.44 34.76 -20.68
CA ARG A 9 -10.06 35.49 -19.57
C ARG A 9 -10.20 34.61 -18.33
N LEU A 10 -10.58 33.35 -18.52
CA LEU A 10 -10.70 32.39 -17.41
C LEU A 10 -9.32 32.08 -16.79
N ALA A 11 -8.29 31.91 -17.61
CA ALA A 11 -6.92 31.67 -17.16
C ALA A 11 -6.34 32.86 -16.39
N ARG A 12 -6.58 34.11 -16.86
CA ARG A 12 -6.15 35.32 -16.14
C ARG A 12 -6.90 35.51 -14.83
N SER A 13 -8.20 35.21 -14.80
CA SER A 13 -9.00 35.22 -13.57
C SER A 13 -8.47 34.20 -12.55
N MET A 14 -8.13 32.99 -12.99
CA MET A 14 -7.56 31.94 -12.15
C MET A 14 -6.19 32.34 -11.60
N LEU A 15 -5.32 32.94 -12.42
CA LEU A 15 -4.00 33.43 -12.00
C LEU A 15 -4.11 34.59 -10.98
N LEU A 16 -5.12 35.46 -11.11
CA LEU A 16 -5.37 36.54 -10.15
C LEU A 16 -5.93 36.02 -8.83
N LEU A 17 -6.78 35.00 -8.85
CA LEU A 17 -7.31 34.37 -7.63
C LEU A 17 -6.23 33.59 -6.87
N HIS A 18 -5.25 33.05 -7.59
CA HIS A 18 -4.15 32.28 -6.99
C HIS A 18 -3.02 33.13 -6.41
N GLY A 19 -3.06 34.47 -6.54
CA GLY A 19 -2.05 35.34 -5.96
C GLY A 19 -0.68 35.18 -6.63
N HIS A 20 -0.05 36.30 -6.98
CA HIS A 20 1.37 36.31 -7.27
C HIS A 20 2.10 36.40 -5.93
N ASP A 21 2.39 35.25 -5.32
CA ASP A 21 3.11 35.16 -4.06
C ASP A 21 4.60 35.47 -4.29
N ASP A 22 4.96 36.75 -4.38
CA ASP A 22 6.33 37.26 -4.24
C ASP A 22 6.48 38.16 -2.99
N GLU A 23 5.55 38.06 -2.04
CA GLU A 23 5.61 38.75 -0.75
C GLU A 23 5.83 37.71 0.36
N GLY A 24 7.01 37.78 0.97
CA GLY A 24 7.52 36.83 1.96
C GLY A 24 6.52 36.51 3.08
N HIS A 25 5.96 35.31 3.04
CA HIS A 25 5.26 34.73 4.17
C HIS A 25 6.28 34.19 5.19
N GLU A 26 6.56 35.00 6.20
CA GLU A 26 7.32 34.62 7.38
C GLU A 26 6.49 33.66 8.24
N HIS A 27 6.47 32.38 7.86
CA HIS A 27 6.05 31.32 8.76
C HIS A 27 7.21 31.03 9.72
N GLY A 28 7.21 31.71 10.86
CA GLY A 28 8.17 31.52 11.93
C GLY A 28 8.21 30.07 12.41
N HIS A 29 9.19 29.32 11.93
CA HIS A 29 9.63 28.07 12.56
C HIS A 29 10.58 28.45 13.70
N PRO A 30 10.35 27.96 14.93
CA PRO A 30 11.29 28.19 16.03
C PRO A 30 12.63 27.58 15.63
N GLY A 31 13.66 28.42 15.62
CA GLY A 31 14.95 28.12 15.02
C GLY A 31 15.60 26.85 15.55
N THR A 32 16.00 26.00 14.61
CA THR A 32 17.19 25.17 14.77
C THR A 32 18.12 25.44 13.60
N ASP A 33 19.09 26.32 13.86
CA ASP A 33 20.45 26.32 13.33
C ASP A 33 20.80 25.38 12.14
N GLY A 34 21.04 25.99 10.97
CA GLY A 34 22.23 25.65 10.18
C GLY A 34 22.13 24.64 9.02
N GLY A 35 20.96 24.33 8.47
CA GLY A 35 20.82 23.42 7.32
C GLY A 35 20.62 24.11 5.96
N THR A 36 21.41 23.76 4.95
CA THR A 36 21.32 24.26 3.55
C THR A 36 19.92 24.11 2.94
N PRO A 37 19.39 25.11 2.21
CA PRO A 37 18.05 25.06 1.63
C PRO A 37 18.07 24.16 0.38
N GLY A 38 17.67 22.89 0.55
CA GLY A 38 17.60 21.94 -0.57
C GLY A 38 17.05 20.55 -0.25
N SER A 39 16.85 20.19 1.01
CA SER A 39 16.30 18.89 1.38
C SER A 39 15.22 19.05 2.43
N TRP A 40 14.03 19.51 2.03
CA TRP A 40 12.88 19.34 2.91
C TRP A 40 12.45 17.88 2.85
N ARG A 41 13.11 17.04 3.65
CA ARG A 41 12.53 15.75 4.02
C ARG A 41 11.32 16.06 4.91
N LYS A 42 10.19 15.40 4.65
CA LYS A 42 9.00 15.51 5.52
C LYS A 42 9.26 15.04 6.95
N ALA A 43 10.33 14.28 7.17
CA ALA A 43 10.80 13.86 8.49
C ALA A 43 12.33 14.03 8.60
N PRO A 44 12.87 14.48 9.74
CA PRO A 44 14.30 14.50 10.00
C PRO A 44 14.90 13.09 9.93
N ASP A 45 16.17 12.97 9.52
CA ASP A 45 16.89 11.70 9.48
C ASP A 45 17.64 11.35 10.78
N PHE A 46 17.67 12.29 11.74
CA PHE A 46 18.33 12.15 13.04
C PHE A 46 19.81 11.73 12.92
N ALA A 47 20.51 12.20 11.88
CA ALA A 47 21.90 11.83 11.63
C ALA A 47 22.84 12.10 12.81
N ASP A 48 22.59 13.17 13.57
CA ASP A 48 23.38 13.57 14.74
C ASP A 48 23.00 12.82 16.04
N ASP A 49 21.95 12.00 16.00
CA ASP A 49 21.43 11.24 17.14
C ASP A 49 21.18 9.77 16.74
N PRO A 50 22.21 8.90 16.84
CA PRO A 50 22.13 7.53 16.36
C PRO A 50 21.12 6.68 17.14
N ASP A 51 20.89 6.99 18.42
CA ASP A 51 19.93 6.28 19.26
C ASP A 51 18.50 6.61 18.82
N ARG A 52 18.20 7.88 18.57
CA ARG A 52 16.91 8.31 18.02
C ARG A 52 16.68 7.77 16.61
N ALA A 53 17.72 7.78 15.75
CA ALA A 53 17.65 7.17 14.43
C ALA A 53 17.36 5.66 14.49
N ALA A 54 17.94 4.94 15.46
CA ALA A 54 17.66 3.53 15.69
C ALA A 54 16.21 3.30 16.18
N ALA A 55 15.75 4.07 17.16
CA ALA A 55 14.38 3.98 17.68
C ALA A 55 13.31 4.23 16.60
N VAL A 56 13.54 5.21 15.72
CA VAL A 56 12.64 5.50 14.59
C VAL A 56 12.61 4.36 13.57
N ARG A 57 13.77 3.78 13.25
CA ARG A 57 13.84 2.61 12.35
C ARG A 57 13.14 1.40 12.94
N GLU A 58 13.26 1.15 14.24
CA GLU A 58 12.56 0.06 14.92
C GLU A 58 11.05 0.28 14.91
N SER A 59 10.59 1.49 15.26
CA SER A 59 9.18 1.87 15.22
C SER A 59 8.59 1.69 13.82
N THR A 60 9.31 2.16 12.79
CA THR A 60 8.91 2.00 11.38
C THR A 60 8.82 0.53 10.97
N GLN A 61 9.76 -0.32 11.42
CA GLN A 61 9.71 -1.75 11.15
C GLN A 61 8.51 -2.41 11.82
N ARG A 62 8.24 -2.10 13.09
CA ARG A 62 7.09 -2.62 13.83
C ARG A 62 5.76 -2.20 13.20
N ASP A 63 5.66 -0.95 12.76
CA ASP A 63 4.48 -0.45 12.08
C ASP A 63 4.29 -1.16 10.73
N ARG A 64 5.35 -1.27 9.92
CA ARG A 64 5.32 -2.02 8.66
C ARG A 64 4.91 -3.48 8.86
N GLU A 65 5.47 -4.16 9.86
CA GLU A 65 5.11 -5.53 10.23
C GLU A 65 3.62 -5.60 10.53
N ARG A 66 3.10 -4.70 11.39
CA ARG A 66 1.66 -4.64 11.71
C ARG A 66 0.80 -4.45 10.45
N TYR A 67 1.12 -3.49 9.60
CA TYR A 67 0.40 -3.23 8.35
C TYR A 67 0.39 -4.44 7.42
N LEU A 68 1.54 -5.10 7.22
CA LEU A 68 1.69 -6.18 6.27
C LEU A 68 1.20 -7.53 6.79
N THR A 69 1.06 -7.70 8.11
CA THR A 69 0.84 -9.04 8.69
C THR A 69 -0.46 -9.18 9.48
N SER A 70 -1.06 -8.08 9.95
CA SER A 70 -2.21 -8.12 10.85
C SER A 70 -3.47 -8.73 10.21
N GLY A 71 -3.98 -9.79 10.84
CA GLY A 71 -5.21 -10.49 10.43
C GLY A 71 -5.06 -11.37 9.20
N LEU A 72 -3.83 -11.66 8.77
CA LEU A 72 -3.58 -12.59 7.67
C LEU A 72 -3.30 -13.99 8.21
N ALA A 73 -4.09 -14.97 7.77
CA ALA A 73 -3.85 -16.39 8.03
C ALA A 73 -3.11 -17.03 6.85
N SER A 74 -2.30 -18.06 7.13
CA SER A 74 -1.68 -18.87 6.09
C SER A 74 -2.72 -19.82 5.49
N VAL A 75 -2.82 -19.85 4.16
CA VAL A 75 -3.67 -20.80 3.43
C VAL A 75 -2.83 -21.48 2.37
N ASP A 76 -2.83 -22.80 2.39
CA ASP A 76 -2.17 -23.62 1.39
C ASP A 76 -3.12 -23.92 0.24
N CYS A 77 -2.66 -23.74 -1.00
CA CYS A 77 -3.41 -24.21 -2.15
C CYS A 77 -3.49 -25.74 -2.10
N ARG A 78 -4.70 -26.31 -2.04
CA ARG A 78 -4.91 -27.76 -1.99
C ARG A 78 -4.49 -28.50 -3.27
N PHE A 79 -4.18 -27.77 -4.34
CA PHE A 79 -3.73 -28.32 -5.61
C PHE A 79 -2.19 -28.34 -5.75
N CYS A 80 -1.52 -27.22 -5.52
CA CYS A 80 -0.07 -27.09 -5.71
C CYS A 80 0.73 -26.88 -4.42
N HIS A 81 0.05 -26.86 -3.26
CA HIS A 81 0.64 -26.73 -1.92
C HIS A 81 1.47 -25.48 -1.67
N VAL A 82 1.32 -24.46 -2.52
CA VAL A 82 1.90 -23.14 -2.28
C VAL A 82 1.14 -22.46 -1.14
N ALA A 83 1.89 -21.96 -0.16
CA ALA A 83 1.37 -21.16 0.94
C ALA A 83 1.25 -19.68 0.54
N VAL A 84 0.10 -19.08 0.85
CA VAL A 84 -0.15 -17.64 0.71
C VAL A 84 -0.73 -17.08 1.99
N ARG A 85 -0.71 -15.76 2.15
CA ARG A 85 -1.33 -15.08 3.29
C ARG A 85 -2.66 -14.47 2.89
N VAL A 86 -3.73 -14.81 3.59
CA VAL A 86 -5.11 -14.45 3.21
C VAL A 86 -5.82 -13.75 4.36
N LYS A 87 -6.53 -12.69 4.03
CA LYS A 87 -7.43 -11.96 4.93
C LYS A 87 -8.75 -11.72 4.23
N LYS A 88 -9.85 -12.19 4.82
CA LYS A 88 -11.20 -11.86 4.34
C LYS A 88 -11.70 -10.59 4.99
N LEU A 89 -12.20 -9.68 4.16
CA LEU A 89 -12.85 -8.43 4.57
C LEU A 89 -14.37 -8.50 4.32
N GLY A 90 -14.86 -9.67 3.91
CA GLY A 90 -16.27 -9.98 3.66
C GLY A 90 -16.44 -11.02 2.54
N PRO A 91 -17.68 -11.41 2.18
CA PRO A 91 -17.98 -12.48 1.24
C PRO A 91 -17.33 -12.28 -0.13
N ALA A 92 -17.38 -11.05 -0.66
CA ALA A 92 -16.81 -10.69 -1.96
C ALA A 92 -15.37 -10.14 -1.87
N HIS A 93 -14.86 -9.82 -0.69
CA HIS A 93 -13.59 -9.11 -0.51
C HIS A 93 -12.56 -10.00 0.18
N THR A 94 -11.52 -10.38 -0.57
CA THR A 94 -10.40 -11.18 -0.07
C THR A 94 -9.10 -10.49 -0.44
N SER A 95 -8.27 -10.18 0.55
CA SER A 95 -6.89 -9.78 0.35
C SER A 95 -6.02 -11.02 0.37
N VAL A 96 -5.20 -11.19 -0.68
CA VAL A 96 -4.25 -12.29 -0.80
C VAL A 96 -2.87 -11.70 -1.04
N GLN A 97 -1.93 -11.98 -0.15
CA GLN A 97 -0.54 -11.62 -0.36
C GLN A 97 0.23 -12.82 -0.90
N TRP A 98 0.90 -12.57 -2.02
CA TRP A 98 1.75 -13.52 -2.70
C TRP A 98 3.21 -13.17 -2.46
N THR A 99 4.02 -14.17 -2.13
CA THR A 99 5.48 -14.05 -2.16
C THR A 99 6.00 -14.36 -3.56
N SER A 100 7.22 -13.94 -3.86
CA SER A 100 7.88 -14.27 -5.13
C SER A 100 7.99 -15.79 -5.34
N ASP A 101 8.33 -16.54 -4.29
CA ASP A 101 8.40 -18.00 -4.31
C ASP A 101 7.02 -18.63 -4.59
N ALA A 102 5.97 -18.14 -3.93
CA ALA A 102 4.60 -18.63 -4.14
C ALA A 102 4.14 -18.43 -5.59
N THR A 103 4.39 -17.25 -6.15
CA THR A 103 4.06 -16.94 -7.56
C THR A 103 4.86 -17.82 -8.53
N ALA A 104 6.14 -18.08 -8.24
CA ALA A 104 7.00 -18.91 -9.08
C ALA A 104 6.57 -20.39 -9.08
N ARG A 105 6.11 -20.91 -7.93
CA ARG A 105 5.71 -22.31 -7.74
C ARG A 105 4.26 -22.63 -8.06
N CYS A 106 3.39 -21.62 -8.19
CA CYS A 106 1.98 -21.84 -8.48
C CYS A 106 1.80 -22.55 -9.84
N ALA A 107 1.15 -23.71 -9.82
CA ALA A 107 0.94 -24.52 -11.04
C ALA A 107 0.09 -23.80 -12.10
N HIS A 108 -0.95 -23.07 -11.69
CA HIS A 108 -1.78 -22.30 -12.63
C HIS A 108 -0.98 -21.17 -13.30
N PHE A 109 -0.16 -20.44 -12.52
CA PHE A 109 0.70 -19.41 -13.10
C PHE A 109 1.84 -20.00 -13.95
N ALA A 110 2.28 -21.23 -13.65
CA ALA A 110 3.21 -21.96 -14.51
C ALA A 110 2.57 -22.35 -15.86
N GLU A 111 1.31 -22.80 -15.85
CA GLU A 111 0.53 -23.08 -17.06
C GLU A 111 0.42 -21.81 -17.94
N ILE A 112 0.06 -20.66 -17.36
CA ILE A 112 0.00 -19.37 -18.08
C ILE A 112 1.35 -19.02 -18.71
N ARG A 113 2.44 -19.11 -17.94
CA ARG A 113 3.80 -18.83 -18.45
C ARG A 113 4.17 -19.77 -19.59
N SER A 114 3.84 -21.05 -19.49
CA SER A 114 4.13 -22.05 -20.53
C SER A 114 3.36 -21.79 -21.83
N ALA A 115 2.16 -21.20 -21.74
CA ALA A 115 1.36 -20.77 -22.87
C ALA A 115 1.83 -19.42 -23.47
N GLY A 116 2.92 -18.83 -22.94
CA GLY A 116 3.43 -17.53 -23.36
C GLY A 116 2.67 -16.33 -22.77
N GLY A 117 1.80 -16.55 -21.79
CA GLY A 117 1.05 -15.50 -21.09
C GLY A 117 1.81 -14.92 -19.89
N ASP A 118 1.29 -13.82 -19.37
CA ASP A 118 1.77 -13.15 -18.16
C ASP A 118 0.80 -13.39 -16.99
N PRO A 119 1.21 -14.12 -15.93
CA PRO A 119 0.37 -14.40 -14.77
C PRO A 119 -0.01 -13.13 -13.99
N ALA A 120 0.69 -12.00 -14.14
CA ALA A 120 0.32 -10.74 -13.51
C ALA A 120 -0.96 -10.12 -14.09
N ARG A 121 -1.40 -10.57 -15.28
CA ARG A 121 -2.66 -10.14 -15.90
C ARG A 121 -3.87 -10.96 -15.44
N GLU A 122 -3.63 -12.08 -14.77
CA GLU A 122 -4.69 -12.92 -14.23
C GLU A 122 -5.24 -12.31 -12.94
N ARG A 123 -6.56 -12.39 -12.72
CA ARG A 123 -7.18 -11.82 -11.51
C ARG A 123 -6.71 -12.54 -10.25
N SER A 124 -6.63 -13.88 -10.32
CA SER A 124 -6.19 -14.75 -9.23
C SER A 124 -6.05 -16.19 -9.72
N CYS A 125 -5.35 -17.04 -8.97
CA CYS A 125 -5.40 -18.49 -9.21
C CYS A 125 -6.78 -19.06 -8.80
N PRO A 126 -7.56 -19.67 -9.72
CA PRO A 126 -8.89 -20.19 -9.40
C PRO A 126 -8.83 -21.37 -8.41
N ARG A 127 -7.79 -22.23 -8.53
CA ARG A 127 -7.56 -23.36 -7.62
C ARG A 127 -7.26 -22.89 -6.19
N LEU A 128 -6.59 -21.75 -6.04
CA LEU A 128 -6.39 -21.12 -4.73
C LEU A 128 -7.71 -20.51 -4.22
N ALA A 129 -8.50 -19.86 -5.07
CA ALA A 129 -9.79 -19.31 -4.65
C ALA A 129 -10.74 -20.40 -4.10
N ASP A 130 -10.74 -21.59 -4.70
CA ASP A 130 -11.43 -22.78 -4.15
C ASP A 130 -10.87 -23.19 -2.79
N SER A 131 -9.55 -23.20 -2.65
CA SER A 131 -8.88 -23.56 -1.39
C SER A 131 -9.23 -22.57 -0.26
N ILE A 132 -9.31 -21.27 -0.58
CA ILE A 132 -9.73 -20.22 0.36
C ILE A 132 -11.20 -20.41 0.77
N ARG A 133 -12.11 -20.66 -0.19
CA ARG A 133 -13.52 -20.95 0.11
C ARG A 133 -13.66 -22.15 1.04
N HIS A 134 -12.88 -23.21 0.79
CA HIS A 134 -12.86 -24.38 1.66
C HIS A 134 -12.31 -24.07 3.05
N ALA A 135 -11.23 -23.30 3.16
CA ALA A 135 -10.69 -22.89 4.46
C ALA A 135 -11.70 -22.09 5.29
N VAL A 136 -12.54 -21.26 4.65
CA VAL A 136 -13.65 -20.56 5.33
C VAL A 136 -14.72 -21.56 5.79
N ALA A 137 -15.13 -22.48 4.92
CA ALA A 137 -16.16 -23.47 5.24
C ALA A 137 -15.77 -24.40 6.41
N GLU A 138 -14.49 -24.76 6.51
CA GLU A 138 -13.95 -25.57 7.61
C GLU A 138 -13.64 -24.75 8.88
N GLY A 139 -13.85 -23.43 8.86
CA GLY A 139 -13.54 -22.54 9.98
C GLY A 139 -12.04 -22.32 10.21
N CYS A 140 -11.17 -22.74 9.29
CA CYS A 140 -9.74 -22.48 9.32
C CYS A 140 -9.37 -21.04 8.91
N LEU A 141 -10.27 -20.33 8.22
CA LEU A 141 -10.14 -18.93 7.86
C LEU A 141 -11.42 -18.18 8.24
N GLU A 142 -11.28 -17.07 8.96
CA GLU A 142 -12.42 -16.20 9.30
C GLU A 142 -13.04 -15.60 8.04
N GLU A 143 -14.38 -15.57 7.93
CA GLU A 143 -15.07 -14.93 6.80
C GLU A 143 -15.00 -13.40 6.86
N TYR A 144 -14.87 -12.85 8.07
CA TYR A 144 -14.58 -11.45 8.34
C TYR A 144 -13.47 -11.41 9.37
N SER A 145 -12.32 -10.88 8.98
CA SER A 145 -11.19 -10.74 9.91
C SER A 145 -11.57 -9.85 11.09
N SER A 146 -11.39 -10.39 12.29
CA SER A 146 -11.51 -9.66 13.57
C SER A 146 -10.32 -8.76 13.89
N ALA A 147 -9.19 -8.90 13.18
CA ALA A 147 -7.99 -8.12 13.46
C ALA A 147 -8.18 -6.61 13.24
N PRO A 148 -7.72 -5.76 14.18
CA PRO A 148 -7.90 -4.31 14.10
C PRO A 148 -7.20 -3.72 12.87
N SER A 149 -7.76 -2.60 12.38
CA SER A 149 -7.14 -1.86 11.29
C SER A 149 -5.76 -1.36 11.71
N PRO A 150 -4.76 -1.46 10.84
CA PRO A 150 -3.45 -0.89 11.13
C PRO A 150 -3.60 0.65 11.13
N GLY A 151 -3.49 1.25 12.32
CA GLY A 151 -3.68 2.68 12.58
C GLY A 151 -4.30 3.01 13.95
N ASP A 152 -5.01 2.06 14.58
CA ASP A 152 -5.77 2.30 15.82
C ASP A 152 -4.99 1.97 17.12
N GLY A 153 -3.66 2.12 17.15
CA GLY A 153 -2.83 1.65 18.26
C GLY A 153 -1.75 2.62 18.72
#